data_AF-A0A834WEH6-F1
#
_entry.id   AF-A0A834WEH6-F1
#
_cell.length_a   1.000
_cell.length_b   1.000
_cell.length_c   1.000
_cell.angle_alpha   90.00
_cell.angle_beta   90.00
_cell.angle_gamma   90.00
#
_symmetry.space_group_name_H-M   'P 1'
#
loop_
_entity.id
_entity.type
_entity.pdbx_description
1 polymer ?
#
loop_
_entity_poly.entity_id
_entity_poly.type
_entity_poly.pdbx_seq_one_letter_code
_entity_poly.pdbx_strand_id
1 'polypeptide(L)'
;MMKTTTILSLFFTLLLSLLTNPLPTGAEPVLDTSGKPLEPGVPYQILPVTGGPFALAAYGNDTCPLLVVQTQKNTAATNSLVRFPPVTFSPANPEASVIQTSTNLNVKFSSSSSRSCKDSSMVWRILKRITEARFISTDGVEGNPSFETYVNWFMIDKSSSEKNGGYKLKFCPSDVCKCSIVCSELGIYVGIDNKSTIFSLLFTLLLCTLTKPLPTGAAGPHPVLDTSGKPLQPGVPYQILPVAGGPFALGAYENDMCPLVVVQAAQQKKAAATNNDFLKFPPVTFSPAKSGAGVIRTGTNLNVKFSTTSSSTCGGSTMVWRLLKRITEARFISTDGVEGNPSSDTLFNWFMIEKSKSKRGGYKLKFCPTEICNCSVVCSDLGIYVGDDKKRYLGLADKLQPISVVFKRV
;
A
#
# COMPACT_ATOMS: atom_id res chain seq x y z
N MET A 1 6.50 -17.16 -65.40
CA MET A 1 5.87 -16.20 -64.47
C MET A 1 5.32 -16.96 -63.27
N MET A 2 5.57 -16.44 -62.07
CA MET A 2 5.64 -17.17 -60.80
C MET A 2 4.28 -17.53 -60.18
N LYS A 3 4.30 -18.69 -59.51
CA LYS A 3 3.23 -19.36 -58.79
C LYS A 3 2.69 -18.51 -57.63
N THR A 4 1.38 -18.34 -57.58
CA THR A 4 0.63 -17.59 -56.56
C THR A 4 -0.22 -18.56 -55.74
N THR A 5 0.39 -19.44 -54.92
CA THR A 5 -0.40 -20.45 -54.17
C THR A 5 0.15 -20.83 -52.79
N THR A 6 0.94 -19.98 -52.13
CA THR A 6 1.58 -20.36 -50.85
C THR A 6 1.47 -19.34 -49.72
N ILE A 7 0.50 -18.42 -49.76
CA ILE A 7 0.34 -17.40 -48.71
C ILE A 7 -0.94 -17.58 -47.88
N LEU A 8 -1.98 -18.24 -48.40
CA LEU A 8 -3.24 -18.43 -47.65
C LEU A 8 -3.17 -19.56 -46.59
N SER A 9 -2.30 -20.57 -46.80
CA SER A 9 -2.13 -21.70 -45.87
C SER A 9 -1.38 -21.34 -44.59
N LEU A 10 -0.52 -20.31 -44.61
CA LEU A 10 0.27 -19.86 -43.45
C LEU A 10 -0.57 -19.01 -42.48
N PHE A 11 -1.59 -18.30 -43.00
CA PHE A 11 -2.50 -17.54 -42.15
C PHE A 11 -3.49 -18.44 -41.39
N PHE A 12 -3.92 -19.56 -42.00
CA PHE A 12 -4.87 -20.48 -41.36
C PHE A 12 -4.24 -21.31 -40.22
N THR A 13 -2.96 -21.68 -40.34
CA THR A 13 -2.25 -22.39 -39.26
C THR A 13 -1.82 -21.45 -38.11
N LEU A 14 -1.49 -20.19 -38.42
CA LEU A 14 -1.21 -19.19 -37.39
C LEU A 14 -2.46 -18.85 -36.56
N LEU A 15 -3.64 -18.78 -37.20
CA LEU A 15 -4.92 -18.52 -36.51
C LEU A 15 -5.34 -19.67 -35.59
N LEU A 16 -5.03 -20.93 -35.93
CA LEU A 16 -5.36 -22.09 -35.09
C LEU A 16 -4.46 -22.20 -33.85
N SER A 17 -3.21 -21.72 -33.91
CA SER A 17 -2.31 -21.65 -32.76
C SER A 17 -2.66 -20.55 -31.73
N LEU A 18 -3.48 -19.57 -32.13
CA LEU A 18 -3.98 -18.49 -31.27
C LEU A 18 -5.27 -18.84 -30.53
N LEU A 19 -5.87 -20.00 -30.80
CA LEU A 19 -7.11 -20.47 -30.19
C LEU A 19 -6.91 -21.51 -29.09
N THR A 20 -5.68 -21.98 -28.85
CA THR A 20 -5.34 -22.83 -27.69
C THR A 20 -4.69 -21.98 -26.59
N ASN A 21 -5.41 -20.98 -26.09
CA ASN A 21 -5.15 -20.58 -24.71
C ASN A 21 -5.62 -21.77 -23.84
N PRO A 22 -4.76 -22.37 -22.99
CA PRO A 22 -5.28 -23.27 -21.98
C PRO A 22 -6.35 -22.49 -21.21
N LEU A 23 -7.53 -23.10 -21.06
CA LEU A 23 -8.57 -22.66 -20.15
C LEU A 23 -7.88 -22.18 -18.85
N PRO A 24 -8.28 -21.06 -18.23
CA PRO A 24 -7.75 -20.71 -16.92
C PRO A 24 -7.93 -21.93 -16.02
N THR A 25 -6.83 -22.59 -15.68
CA THR A 25 -6.84 -23.80 -14.88
C THR A 25 -7.52 -23.43 -13.57
N GLY A 26 -8.61 -24.11 -13.24
CA GLY A 26 -9.32 -23.90 -11.99
C GLY A 26 -8.39 -24.07 -10.80
N ALA A 27 -8.79 -23.55 -9.64
CA ALA A 27 -8.07 -23.82 -8.40
C ALA A 27 -7.94 -25.35 -8.21
N GLU A 28 -6.71 -25.83 -7.99
CA GLU A 28 -6.40 -27.24 -7.81
C GLU A 28 -5.94 -27.53 -6.38
N PRO A 29 -6.12 -28.75 -5.85
CA PRO A 29 -5.63 -29.07 -4.52
C PRO A 29 -4.11 -28.90 -4.41
N VAL A 30 -3.68 -28.25 -3.32
CA VAL A 30 -2.27 -28.23 -2.92
C VAL A 30 -1.96 -29.61 -2.34
N LEU A 31 -0.91 -30.26 -2.84
CA LEU A 31 -0.51 -31.62 -2.46
C LEU A 31 0.75 -31.59 -1.57
N ASP A 32 0.79 -32.50 -0.61
CA ASP A 32 2.00 -32.81 0.17
C ASP A 32 3.02 -33.63 -0.63
N THR A 33 4.15 -33.98 0.01
CA THR A 33 5.22 -34.79 -0.61
C THR A 33 4.82 -36.25 -0.88
N SER A 34 3.69 -36.71 -0.35
CA SER A 34 3.11 -38.03 -0.64
C SER A 34 2.03 -37.96 -1.73
N GLY A 35 1.76 -36.78 -2.28
CA GLY A 35 0.73 -36.54 -3.28
C GLY A 35 -0.69 -36.43 -2.72
N LYS A 36 -0.86 -36.26 -1.40
CA LYS A 36 -2.19 -36.09 -0.77
C LYS A 36 -2.55 -34.61 -0.65
N PRO A 37 -3.82 -34.22 -0.82
CA PRO A 37 -4.27 -32.85 -0.58
C PRO A 37 -3.97 -32.38 0.84
N LEU A 38 -3.60 -31.10 0.98
CA LEU A 38 -3.49 -30.47 2.29
C LEU A 38 -4.89 -30.23 2.88
N GLU A 39 -5.04 -30.54 4.16
CA GLU A 39 -6.28 -30.39 4.92
C GLU A 39 -6.22 -29.13 5.81
N PRO A 40 -7.31 -28.35 5.91
CA PRO A 40 -7.37 -27.22 6.83
C PRO A 40 -7.12 -27.63 8.28
N GLY A 41 -6.37 -26.83 9.03
CA GLY A 41 -6.09 -27.08 10.45
C GLY A 41 -5.10 -28.21 10.75
N VAL A 42 -4.69 -29.02 9.76
CA VAL A 42 -3.68 -30.06 9.93
C VAL A 42 -2.28 -29.44 9.90
N PRO A 43 -1.37 -29.83 10.82
CA PRO A 43 -0.02 -29.28 10.87
C PRO A 43 0.87 -29.87 9.75
N TYR A 44 1.44 -28.99 8.93
CA TYR A 44 2.38 -29.33 7.87
C TYR A 44 3.72 -28.61 8.07
N GLN A 45 4.81 -29.22 7.58
CA GLN A 45 6.10 -28.56 7.53
C GLN A 45 6.32 -27.97 6.14
N ILE A 46 6.54 -26.64 6.06
CA ILE A 46 6.95 -26.01 4.81
C ILE A 46 8.45 -26.28 4.61
N LEU A 47 8.77 -27.02 3.55
CA LEU A 47 10.15 -27.35 3.18
C LEU A 47 10.60 -26.45 2.02
N PRO A 48 11.55 -25.52 2.25
CA PRO A 48 12.12 -24.72 1.16
C PRO A 48 12.89 -25.62 0.19
N VAL A 49 12.68 -25.44 -1.10
CA VAL A 49 13.40 -26.19 -2.13
C VAL A 49 14.86 -25.73 -2.22
N THR A 50 15.10 -24.43 -1.99
CA THR A 50 16.44 -23.84 -1.87
C THR A 50 16.63 -23.16 -0.52
N GLY A 51 17.84 -23.23 0.03
CA GLY A 51 18.21 -22.61 1.30
C GLY A 51 18.17 -23.57 2.49
N GLY A 52 18.33 -23.02 3.69
CA GLY A 52 18.02 -23.76 4.91
C GLY A 52 16.54 -23.63 5.26
N PRO A 53 16.11 -24.22 6.36
CA PRO A 53 14.70 -24.24 6.70
C PRO A 53 14.25 -22.83 7.24
N PHE A 54 12.94 -22.47 7.18
CA PHE A 54 12.23 -21.34 7.87
C PHE A 54 12.11 -21.31 9.45
N ALA A 55 12.76 -20.36 10.13
CA ALA A 55 12.67 -20.17 11.57
C ALA A 55 11.91 -18.90 11.96
N LEU A 56 11.71 -18.71 13.27
CA LEU A 56 11.26 -17.45 13.85
C LEU A 56 12.41 -16.74 14.56
N ALA A 57 12.54 -15.42 14.35
CA ALA A 57 13.58 -14.59 14.96
C ALA A 57 13.05 -13.24 15.43
N ALA A 58 13.58 -12.75 16.55
CA ALA A 58 13.46 -11.36 16.94
C ALA A 58 14.28 -10.47 15.97
N TYR A 59 13.89 -9.20 15.83
CA TYR A 59 14.55 -8.27 14.92
C TYR A 59 14.82 -6.93 15.60
N GLY A 60 16.07 -6.48 15.53
CA GLY A 60 16.51 -5.27 16.24
C GLY A 60 16.36 -5.42 17.76
N ASN A 61 15.80 -4.39 18.39
CA ASN A 61 15.49 -4.40 19.83
C ASN A 61 14.08 -4.94 20.13
N ASP A 62 13.26 -5.19 19.10
CA ASP A 62 11.91 -5.72 19.29
C ASP A 62 11.98 -7.22 19.53
N THR A 63 11.53 -7.65 20.71
CA THR A 63 11.43 -9.07 21.07
C THR A 63 10.23 -9.75 20.41
N CYS A 64 9.16 -9.00 20.13
CA CYS A 64 7.95 -9.44 19.44
C CYS A 64 7.39 -8.29 18.57
N PRO A 65 6.68 -8.56 17.45
CA PRO A 65 6.43 -9.88 16.88
C PRO A 65 7.67 -10.51 16.26
N LEU A 66 7.71 -11.83 16.18
CA LEU A 66 8.82 -12.56 15.58
C LEU A 66 8.69 -12.52 14.06
N LEU A 67 9.80 -12.28 13.36
CA LEU A 67 9.88 -12.38 11.90
C LEU A 67 9.99 -13.84 11.47
N VAL A 68 9.38 -14.16 10.32
CA VAL A 68 9.62 -15.42 9.61
C VAL A 68 10.90 -15.27 8.80
N VAL A 69 11.93 -16.03 9.14
CA VAL A 69 13.27 -15.95 8.54
C VAL A 69 13.66 -17.29 7.95
N GLN A 70 14.59 -17.33 7.01
CA GLN A 70 15.17 -18.58 6.52
C GLN A 70 16.61 -18.71 7.04
N THR A 71 16.90 -19.83 7.69
CA THR A 71 18.25 -20.11 8.21
C THR A 71 19.20 -20.51 7.08
N GLN A 72 20.50 -20.24 7.24
CA GLN A 72 21.51 -20.84 6.36
C GLN A 72 21.82 -22.28 6.78
N LYS A 73 22.19 -23.12 5.82
CA LYS A 73 22.47 -24.55 6.02
C LYS A 73 23.53 -24.86 7.10
N ASN A 74 24.39 -23.90 7.50
CA ASN A 74 25.55 -24.15 8.37
C ASN A 74 25.69 -23.24 9.62
N THR A 75 24.70 -22.40 9.96
CA THR A 75 24.81 -21.53 11.14
C THR A 75 24.23 -22.18 12.39
N ALA A 76 25.10 -22.45 13.37
CA ALA A 76 24.69 -22.79 14.73
C ALA A 76 23.80 -21.66 15.31
N ALA A 77 22.73 -22.07 15.97
CA ALA A 77 21.68 -21.17 16.43
C ALA A 77 22.20 -20.16 17.45
N THR A 78 21.96 -18.87 17.20
CA THR A 78 21.93 -17.88 18.28
C THR A 78 20.72 -18.16 19.17
N ASN A 79 20.82 -17.80 20.46
CA ASN A 79 19.85 -18.10 21.52
C ASN A 79 18.40 -17.57 21.33
N SER A 80 18.07 -16.96 20.19
CA SER A 80 16.76 -16.35 19.89
C SER A 80 16.00 -17.01 18.73
N LEU A 81 16.44 -18.18 18.25
CA LEU A 81 15.79 -18.87 17.13
C LEU A 81 14.88 -20.00 17.60
N VAL A 82 13.59 -19.93 17.26
CA VAL A 82 12.68 -21.07 17.33
C VAL A 82 12.78 -21.83 16.01
N ARG A 83 13.23 -23.09 16.06
CA ARG A 83 13.38 -23.95 14.88
C ARG A 83 12.07 -24.65 14.52
N PHE A 84 11.63 -24.42 13.28
CA PHE A 84 10.66 -25.23 12.53
C PHE A 84 9.35 -25.60 13.24
N PRO A 85 8.55 -24.62 13.69
CA PRO A 85 7.18 -24.97 14.04
C PRO A 85 6.44 -25.39 12.75
N PRO A 86 5.69 -26.52 12.78
CA PRO A 86 4.70 -26.80 11.74
C PRO A 86 3.72 -25.64 11.61
N VAL A 87 3.08 -25.54 10.45
CA VAL A 87 2.02 -24.56 10.19
C VAL A 87 0.70 -25.26 9.91
N THR A 88 -0.39 -24.63 10.31
CA THR A 88 -1.73 -24.93 9.85
C THR A 88 -2.19 -23.90 8.83
N PHE A 89 -3.03 -24.33 7.90
CA PHE A 89 -3.66 -23.46 6.93
C PHE A 89 -5.16 -23.34 7.22
N SER A 90 -5.68 -22.11 7.17
CA SER A 90 -7.09 -21.82 7.41
C SER A 90 -7.65 -21.05 6.21
N PRO A 91 -8.42 -21.69 5.31
CA PRO A 91 -8.93 -21.05 4.10
C PRO A 91 -9.98 -19.98 4.43
N ALA A 92 -10.11 -18.98 3.55
CA ALA A 92 -11.11 -17.92 3.69
C ALA A 92 -12.54 -18.44 3.60
N ASN A 93 -12.75 -19.52 2.85
CA ASN A 93 -13.99 -20.29 2.86
C ASN A 93 -13.93 -21.32 4.00
N PRO A 94 -14.72 -21.16 5.08
CA PRO A 94 -14.70 -22.08 6.21
C PRO A 94 -15.21 -23.49 5.86
N GLU A 95 -15.96 -23.64 4.76
CA GLU A 95 -16.51 -24.93 4.29
C GLU A 95 -15.54 -25.72 3.41
N ALA A 96 -14.35 -25.18 3.14
CA ALA A 96 -13.37 -25.88 2.31
C ALA A 96 -12.83 -27.11 3.07
N SER A 97 -12.87 -28.28 2.43
CA SER A 97 -12.31 -29.53 2.98
C SER A 97 -10.84 -29.75 2.62
N VAL A 98 -10.31 -29.01 1.64
CA VAL A 98 -8.93 -29.09 1.15
C VAL A 98 -8.40 -27.70 0.84
N ILE A 99 -7.09 -27.51 0.94
CA ILE A 99 -6.42 -26.26 0.54
C ILE A 99 -6.23 -26.25 -0.98
N GLN A 100 -6.72 -25.19 -1.61
CA GLN A 100 -6.73 -25.02 -3.07
C GLN A 100 -5.73 -23.95 -3.49
N THR A 101 -5.11 -24.10 -4.65
CA THR A 101 -4.21 -23.09 -5.21
C THR A 101 -4.95 -21.79 -5.51
N SER A 102 -4.26 -20.66 -5.44
CA SER A 102 -4.83 -19.33 -5.75
C SER A 102 -6.06 -18.96 -4.91
N THR A 103 -6.24 -19.57 -3.73
CA THR A 103 -7.27 -19.20 -2.76
C THR A 103 -6.66 -18.54 -1.53
N ASN A 104 -7.36 -17.57 -0.96
CA ASN A 104 -6.91 -16.86 0.23
C ASN A 104 -6.99 -17.76 1.46
N LEU A 105 -5.91 -17.78 2.25
CA LEU A 105 -5.81 -18.52 3.49
C LEU A 105 -4.96 -17.77 4.52
N ASN A 106 -5.19 -18.04 5.81
CA ASN A 106 -4.25 -17.68 6.87
C ASN A 106 -3.23 -18.81 7.05
N VAL A 107 -2.00 -18.44 7.38
CA VAL A 107 -0.93 -19.37 7.79
C VAL A 107 -0.65 -19.13 9.26
N LYS A 108 -0.58 -20.18 10.06
CA LYS A 108 -0.39 -20.08 11.51
C LYS A 108 0.59 -21.13 11.98
N PHE A 109 1.57 -20.76 12.80
CA PHE A 109 2.44 -21.75 13.42
C PHE A 109 1.68 -22.54 14.49
N SER A 110 1.79 -23.87 14.46
CA SER A 110 1.07 -24.80 15.34
C SER A 110 1.56 -24.77 16.79
N SER A 111 2.76 -24.23 17.05
CA SER A 111 3.28 -24.09 18.42
C SER A 111 4.09 -22.80 18.59
N SER A 112 3.86 -22.11 19.72
CA SER A 112 4.68 -21.00 20.18
C SER A 112 5.75 -21.53 21.15
N SER A 113 6.89 -22.00 20.63
CA SER A 113 7.99 -22.40 21.53
C SER A 113 8.79 -21.20 22.06
N SER A 114 8.37 -19.96 21.79
CA SER A 114 9.01 -18.75 22.31
C SER A 114 8.45 -18.40 23.68
N ARG A 115 9.26 -18.61 24.74
CA ARG A 115 8.94 -18.12 26.10
C ARG A 115 8.72 -16.61 26.16
N SER A 116 9.26 -15.86 25.19
CA SER A 116 9.28 -14.41 25.17
C SER A 116 8.05 -13.77 24.51
N CYS A 117 7.29 -14.50 23.69
CA CYS A 117 6.09 -13.99 23.00
C CYS A 117 4.86 -14.83 23.35
N LYS A 118 4.55 -14.97 24.64
CA LYS A 118 3.44 -15.81 25.13
C LYS A 118 2.05 -15.30 24.70
N ASP A 119 1.89 -13.98 24.66
CA ASP A 119 0.61 -13.34 24.37
C ASP A 119 0.45 -12.98 22.88
N SER A 120 1.49 -13.17 22.07
CA SER A 120 1.44 -12.86 20.65
C SER A 120 0.77 -13.98 19.87
N SER A 121 -0.08 -13.59 18.92
CA SER A 121 -0.67 -14.54 17.97
C SER A 121 0.42 -15.15 17.08
N MET A 122 0.31 -16.44 16.74
CA MET A 122 1.24 -17.13 15.83
C MET A 122 0.78 -17.10 14.37
N VAL A 123 -0.27 -16.33 14.07
CA VAL A 123 -0.77 -16.12 12.72
C VAL A 123 0.16 -15.18 11.96
N TRP A 124 0.41 -15.51 10.70
CA TRP A 124 1.24 -14.71 9.81
C TRP A 124 0.54 -13.40 9.46
N ARG A 125 1.32 -12.32 9.44
CA ARG A 125 0.91 -11.01 8.92
C ARG A 125 2.05 -10.36 8.18
N ILE A 126 1.71 -9.43 7.29
CA ILE A 126 2.68 -8.51 6.72
C ILE A 126 3.05 -7.44 7.76
N LEU A 127 4.33 -7.38 8.15
CA LEU A 127 4.93 -6.34 8.96
C LEU A 127 5.60 -5.29 8.07
N LYS A 128 5.13 -4.04 8.18
CA LYS A 128 5.71 -2.89 7.46
C LYS A 128 6.67 -2.15 8.37
N ARG A 129 7.92 -2.61 8.45
CA ARG A 129 8.95 -1.93 9.25
C ARG A 129 10.21 -1.66 8.41
N ILE A 130 10.42 -0.36 8.18
CA ILE A 130 11.71 0.35 8.10
C ILE A 130 12.40 0.39 6.73
N THR A 131 12.27 -0.59 5.84
CA THR A 131 12.69 -0.44 4.42
C THR A 131 11.47 -0.48 3.50
N GLU A 132 11.62 -0.16 2.22
CA GLU A 132 10.54 -0.31 1.23
C GLU A 132 10.04 -1.77 1.11
N ALA A 133 10.76 -2.72 1.72
CA ALA A 133 10.39 -4.12 1.84
C ALA A 133 9.33 -4.38 2.92
N ARG A 134 8.51 -5.39 2.67
CA ARG A 134 7.48 -5.89 3.59
C ARG A 134 7.90 -7.28 4.04
N PHE A 135 7.90 -7.52 5.35
CA PHE A 135 8.31 -8.80 5.93
C PHE A 135 7.11 -9.56 6.48
N ILE A 136 7.25 -10.86 6.67
CA ILE A 136 6.24 -11.67 7.36
C ILE A 136 6.62 -11.72 8.84
N SER A 137 5.67 -11.44 9.71
CA SER A 137 5.82 -11.63 11.14
C SER A 137 4.68 -12.48 11.70
N THR A 138 4.86 -12.93 12.94
CA THR A 138 3.75 -13.36 13.79
C THR A 138 2.89 -12.16 14.18
N ASP A 139 1.91 -12.38 15.05
CA ASP A 139 0.97 -11.40 15.60
C ASP A 139 -0.12 -10.92 14.63
N GLY A 140 -0.48 -11.81 13.70
CA GLY A 140 -1.64 -11.65 12.82
C GLY A 140 -2.96 -12.06 13.48
N VAL A 141 -4.04 -11.89 12.73
CA VAL A 141 -5.40 -12.29 13.13
C VAL A 141 -5.91 -13.37 12.17
N GLU A 142 -6.46 -14.45 12.73
CA GLU A 142 -7.07 -15.54 11.97
C GLU A 142 -8.55 -15.24 11.67
N GLY A 143 -8.98 -15.54 10.45
CA GLY A 143 -10.36 -15.36 10.01
C GLY A 143 -10.77 -13.92 9.70
N ASN A 144 -12.09 -13.70 9.63
CA ASN A 144 -12.74 -12.43 9.29
C ASN A 144 -12.22 -11.79 7.97
N PRO A 145 -12.32 -12.50 6.83
CA PRO A 145 -11.81 -12.00 5.55
C PRO A 145 -12.47 -10.66 5.20
N SER A 146 -11.69 -9.59 5.32
CA SER A 146 -12.16 -8.22 5.12
C SER A 146 -10.98 -7.28 4.85
N PHE A 147 -11.31 -6.03 4.55
CA PHE A 147 -10.32 -4.96 4.48
C PHE A 147 -9.57 -4.74 5.81
N GLU A 148 -10.11 -5.14 6.96
CA GLU A 148 -9.43 -4.95 8.25
C GLU A 148 -8.36 -6.02 8.51
N THR A 149 -8.52 -7.21 7.93
CA THR A 149 -7.62 -8.35 8.16
C THR A 149 -6.75 -8.70 6.96
N TYR A 150 -6.84 -7.96 5.84
CA TYR A 150 -6.20 -8.30 4.55
C TYR A 150 -4.70 -8.60 4.65
N VAL A 151 -3.98 -7.98 5.59
CA VAL A 151 -2.53 -8.20 5.80
C VAL A 151 -2.18 -9.59 6.32
N ASN A 152 -3.17 -10.38 6.73
CA ASN A 152 -3.02 -11.73 7.27
C ASN A 152 -3.33 -12.83 6.23
N TRP A 153 -3.69 -12.46 4.99
CA TRP A 153 -4.16 -13.38 3.97
C TRP A 153 -3.11 -13.60 2.87
N PHE A 154 -2.84 -14.87 2.61
CA PHE A 154 -1.85 -15.35 1.66
C PHE A 154 -2.47 -16.37 0.71
N MET A 155 -1.74 -16.73 -0.34
CA MET A 155 -2.11 -17.75 -1.30
C MET A 155 -0.94 -18.71 -1.52
N ILE A 156 -1.26 -19.93 -1.93
CA ILE A 156 -0.30 -20.92 -2.42
C ILE A 156 -0.58 -21.11 -3.91
N ASP A 157 0.44 -20.97 -4.75
CA ASP A 157 0.34 -21.22 -6.19
C ASP A 157 1.35 -22.30 -6.61
N LYS A 158 1.09 -22.99 -7.74
CA LYS A 158 2.09 -23.87 -8.35
C LYS A 158 3.28 -23.05 -8.84
N SER A 159 4.48 -23.56 -8.58
CA SER A 159 5.73 -23.00 -9.12
C SER A 159 6.03 -23.64 -10.48
N SER A 160 6.16 -22.81 -11.52
CA SER A 160 6.50 -23.26 -12.89
C SER A 160 8.01 -23.31 -13.15
N SER A 161 8.83 -22.83 -12.23
CA SER A 161 10.28 -22.65 -12.41
C SER A 161 11.13 -23.84 -11.92
N GLU A 162 10.52 -24.83 -11.27
CA GLU A 162 11.27 -25.92 -10.64
C GLU A 162 11.10 -27.24 -11.36
N LYS A 163 12.24 -27.88 -11.70
CA LYS A 163 12.30 -29.15 -12.44
C LYS A 163 11.58 -30.32 -11.76
N ASN A 164 11.37 -30.25 -10.44
CA ASN A 164 10.71 -31.28 -9.64
C ASN A 164 9.28 -30.92 -9.22
N GLY A 165 8.75 -29.79 -9.67
CA GLY A 165 7.50 -29.23 -9.17
C GLY A 165 7.62 -28.72 -7.73
N GLY A 166 6.76 -27.78 -7.37
CA GLY A 166 6.76 -27.14 -6.05
C GLY A 166 5.67 -26.09 -5.94
N TYR A 167 5.57 -25.47 -4.78
CA TYR A 167 4.62 -24.39 -4.51
C TYR A 167 5.36 -23.10 -4.17
N LYS A 168 4.75 -21.98 -4.53
CA LYS A 168 5.17 -20.65 -4.14
C LYS A 168 4.11 -20.01 -3.26
N LEU A 169 4.55 -19.24 -2.28
CA LEU A 169 3.67 -18.44 -1.43
C LEU A 169 3.50 -17.05 -2.04
N LYS A 170 2.31 -16.48 -1.95
CA LYS A 170 1.95 -15.20 -2.56
C LYS A 170 1.09 -14.36 -1.62
N PHE A 171 1.26 -13.04 -1.68
CA PHE A 171 0.38 -12.07 -1.03
C PHE A 171 -0.49 -11.41 -2.10
N CYS A 172 -1.79 -11.73 -2.10
CA CYS A 172 -2.74 -11.26 -3.10
C CYS A 172 -4.18 -11.22 -2.55
N PRO A 173 -4.46 -10.48 -1.47
CA PRO A 173 -5.76 -10.55 -0.81
C PRO A 173 -6.85 -9.71 -1.50
N SER A 174 -6.76 -9.50 -2.83
CA SER A 174 -7.67 -8.64 -3.60
C SER A 174 -9.14 -9.02 -3.39
N ASP A 175 -9.42 -10.32 -3.35
CA ASP A 175 -10.78 -10.85 -3.22
C ASP A 175 -11.32 -10.71 -1.78
N VAL A 176 -10.42 -10.78 -0.80
CA VAL A 176 -10.75 -10.64 0.63
C VAL A 176 -11.06 -9.20 0.99
N CYS A 177 -10.22 -8.26 0.54
CA CYS A 177 -10.37 -6.84 0.88
C CYS A 177 -11.25 -6.06 -0.09
N LYS A 178 -11.61 -6.66 -1.25
CA LYS A 178 -12.23 -5.96 -2.39
C LYS A 178 -11.44 -4.70 -2.78
N CYS A 179 -10.11 -4.81 -2.74
CA CYS A 179 -9.19 -3.69 -2.89
C CYS A 179 -8.13 -3.98 -3.95
N SER A 180 -7.63 -2.92 -4.58
CA SER A 180 -6.65 -3.01 -5.67
C SER A 180 -5.23 -3.13 -5.11
N ILE A 181 -4.84 -4.35 -4.72
CA ILE A 181 -3.49 -4.68 -4.26
C ILE A 181 -2.69 -5.31 -5.40
N VAL A 182 -1.44 -4.87 -5.59
CA VAL A 182 -0.50 -5.56 -6.48
C VAL A 182 -0.10 -6.85 -5.80
N CYS A 183 -0.42 -7.96 -6.45
CA CYS A 183 -0.08 -9.27 -5.96
C CYS A 183 1.41 -9.52 -6.09
N SER A 184 2.02 -10.11 -5.06
CA SER A 184 3.46 -10.35 -5.04
C SER A 184 3.78 -11.72 -4.49
N GLU A 185 4.73 -12.38 -5.13
CA GLU A 185 5.28 -13.63 -4.62
C GLU A 185 6.17 -13.34 -3.42
N LEU A 186 6.14 -14.22 -2.43
CA LEU A 186 6.97 -14.11 -1.23
C LEU A 186 8.36 -14.61 -1.60
N GLY A 187 9.36 -13.76 -1.37
CA GLY A 187 10.78 -14.09 -1.55
C GLY A 187 11.56 -13.99 -0.24
N ILE A 188 12.84 -14.32 -0.31
CA ILE A 188 13.78 -14.18 0.80
C ILE A 188 14.55 -12.87 0.63
N TYR A 189 14.51 -12.02 1.65
CA TYR A 189 15.30 -10.79 1.69
C TYR A 189 16.63 -11.04 2.41
N VAL A 190 17.72 -10.54 1.83
CA VAL A 190 19.08 -10.68 2.34
C VAL A 190 19.67 -9.28 2.59
N GLY A 191 20.05 -8.99 3.83
CA GLY A 191 20.62 -7.70 4.26
C GLY A 191 22.06 -7.47 3.81
N ILE A 192 22.52 -6.20 3.89
CA ILE A 192 23.82 -5.71 3.38
C ILE A 192 24.99 -6.10 4.31
N ASP A 193 24.72 -6.60 5.51
CA ASP A 193 25.70 -7.17 6.42
C ASP A 193 26.11 -8.57 5.97
N ASN A 194 27.12 -8.62 5.09
CA ASN A 194 27.82 -9.70 4.37
C ASN A 194 28.01 -11.09 5.06
N LYS A 195 27.00 -11.62 5.74
CA LYS A 195 26.86 -12.98 6.27
C LYS A 195 25.78 -13.77 5.53
N SER A 196 25.21 -13.24 4.47
CA SER A 196 24.28 -13.98 3.59
C SER A 196 24.40 -13.47 2.16
N THR A 197 24.64 -14.39 1.24
CA THR A 197 24.96 -14.09 -0.16
C THR A 197 23.71 -13.71 -0.96
N ILE A 198 23.87 -12.64 -1.75
CA ILE A 198 22.85 -11.90 -2.50
C ILE A 198 22.68 -12.50 -3.90
N PHE A 199 21.44 -12.80 -4.30
CA PHE A 199 21.05 -12.85 -5.72
C PHE A 199 19.79 -12.02 -5.92
N SER A 200 19.91 -11.02 -6.81
CA SER A 200 18.89 -10.04 -7.16
C SER A 200 17.77 -10.69 -7.97
N LEU A 201 16.51 -10.25 -7.76
CA LEU A 201 15.36 -10.71 -8.52
C LEU A 201 15.59 -10.44 -10.02
N LEU A 202 15.67 -11.51 -10.81
CA LEU A 202 15.44 -11.41 -12.25
C LEU A 202 13.96 -11.10 -12.45
N PHE A 203 13.68 -9.85 -12.80
CA PHE A 203 12.37 -9.40 -13.29
C PHE A 203 12.12 -10.09 -14.64
N THR A 204 11.50 -11.27 -14.64
CA THR A 204 10.92 -11.79 -15.88
C THR A 204 9.63 -11.05 -16.12
N LEU A 205 9.70 -10.09 -17.04
CA LEU A 205 8.58 -9.30 -17.54
C LEU A 205 7.59 -10.23 -18.26
N LEU A 206 6.71 -10.89 -17.50
CA LEU A 206 5.55 -11.54 -18.10
C LEU A 206 4.55 -10.44 -18.45
N LEU A 207 4.52 -10.04 -19.72
CA LEU A 207 3.45 -9.19 -20.27
C LEU A 207 2.13 -9.94 -20.10
N CYS A 208 1.47 -9.72 -18.97
CA CYS A 208 0.08 -10.07 -18.80
C CYS A 208 -0.72 -9.04 -19.62
N THR A 209 -1.06 -9.36 -20.86
CA THR A 209 -2.04 -8.60 -21.64
C THR A 209 -3.41 -8.82 -21.00
N LEU A 210 -3.69 -8.11 -19.92
CA LEU A 210 -5.05 -8.00 -19.41
C LEU A 210 -5.86 -7.22 -20.44
N THR A 211 -6.76 -7.92 -21.13
CA THR A 211 -7.95 -7.33 -21.71
C THR A 211 -8.67 -6.58 -20.58
N LYS A 212 -8.58 -5.25 -20.60
CA LYS A 212 -9.34 -4.38 -19.68
C LYS A 212 -10.81 -4.79 -19.78
N PRO A 213 -11.49 -5.17 -18.69
CA PRO A 213 -12.94 -5.14 -18.72
C PRO A 213 -13.35 -3.70 -19.00
N LEU A 214 -14.28 -3.53 -19.94
CA LEU A 214 -14.92 -2.24 -20.21
C LEU A 214 -15.34 -1.61 -18.86
N PRO A 215 -14.98 -0.35 -18.58
CA PRO A 215 -15.51 0.31 -17.40
C PRO A 215 -17.02 0.41 -17.56
N THR A 216 -17.75 -0.28 -16.70
CA THR A 216 -19.16 0.01 -16.44
C THR A 216 -19.23 1.41 -15.82
N GLY A 217 -19.49 2.41 -16.67
CA GLY A 217 -20.09 3.70 -16.32
C GLY A 217 -19.58 4.40 -15.05
N ALA A 218 -18.28 4.67 -14.93
CA ALA A 218 -17.80 5.72 -14.03
C ALA A 218 -17.81 7.06 -14.79
N ALA A 219 -18.59 8.03 -14.32
CA ALA A 219 -18.59 9.37 -14.88
C ALA A 219 -17.16 9.93 -14.90
N GLY A 220 -16.71 10.46 -16.04
CA GLY A 220 -15.33 10.91 -16.22
C GLY A 220 -14.92 12.07 -15.30
N PRO A 221 -13.63 12.45 -15.30
CA PRO A 221 -13.10 13.55 -14.48
C PRO A 221 -13.86 14.86 -14.70
N HIS A 222 -14.51 15.37 -13.66
CA HIS A 222 -15.26 16.63 -13.70
C HIS A 222 -14.40 17.81 -13.23
N PRO A 223 -14.64 19.04 -13.72
CA PRO A 223 -14.03 20.23 -13.16
C PRO A 223 -14.28 20.36 -11.66
N VAL A 224 -13.22 20.64 -10.89
CA VAL A 224 -13.36 21.07 -9.50
C VAL A 224 -13.77 22.53 -9.50
N LEU A 225 -14.84 22.86 -8.78
CA LEU A 225 -15.40 24.21 -8.72
C LEU A 225 -15.04 24.91 -7.41
N ASP A 226 -14.79 26.22 -7.50
CA ASP A 226 -14.67 27.08 -6.33
C ASP A 226 -16.06 27.45 -5.75
N THR A 227 -16.06 28.21 -4.65
CA THR A 227 -17.29 28.66 -3.98
C THR A 227 -18.16 29.60 -4.83
N SER A 228 -17.66 30.12 -5.94
CA SER A 228 -18.43 30.90 -6.92
C SER A 228 -18.98 30.05 -8.08
N GLY A 229 -18.71 28.74 -8.07
CA GLY A 229 -19.10 27.82 -9.12
C GLY A 229 -18.18 27.83 -10.35
N LYS A 230 -17.02 28.51 -10.28
CA LYS A 230 -16.06 28.56 -11.38
C LYS A 230 -15.03 27.43 -11.28
N PRO A 231 -14.57 26.87 -12.41
CA PRO A 231 -13.53 25.85 -12.38
C PRO A 231 -12.21 26.34 -11.78
N LEU A 232 -11.56 25.50 -10.97
CA LEU A 232 -10.21 25.73 -10.48
C LEU A 232 -9.21 25.71 -11.65
N GLN A 233 -8.25 26.63 -11.63
CA GLN A 233 -7.21 26.76 -12.65
C GLN A 233 -5.83 26.42 -12.07
N PRO A 234 -4.95 25.74 -12.83
CA PRO A 234 -3.57 25.54 -12.42
C PRO A 234 -2.86 26.86 -12.13
N GLY A 235 -2.01 26.89 -11.10
CA GLY A 235 -1.22 28.07 -10.74
C GLY A 235 -1.99 29.26 -10.14
N VAL A 236 -3.33 29.23 -10.12
CA VAL A 236 -4.15 30.27 -9.47
C VAL A 236 -4.27 29.98 -7.96
N PRO A 237 -4.14 30.99 -7.08
CA PRO A 237 -4.22 30.78 -5.65
C PRO A 237 -5.66 30.61 -5.15
N TYR A 238 -5.87 29.60 -4.30
CA TYR A 238 -7.14 29.30 -3.64
C TYR A 238 -6.93 29.05 -2.14
N GLN A 239 -7.87 29.50 -1.32
CA GLN A 239 -7.98 29.09 0.07
C GLN A 239 -8.71 27.74 0.14
N ILE A 240 -8.13 26.74 0.82
CA ILE A 240 -8.83 25.50 1.18
C ILE A 240 -9.54 25.71 2.51
N LEU A 241 -10.87 25.57 2.54
CA LEU A 241 -11.69 25.81 3.71
C LEU A 241 -12.43 24.52 4.12
N PRO A 242 -12.26 24.03 5.36
CA PRO A 242 -13.09 22.96 5.90
C PRO A 242 -14.57 23.34 5.89
N VAL A 243 -15.43 22.43 5.42
CA VAL A 243 -16.89 22.58 5.48
C VAL A 243 -17.41 22.50 6.92
N ALA A 244 -16.65 21.83 7.80
CA ALA A 244 -16.92 21.73 9.22
C ALA A 244 -15.61 21.76 10.03
N GLY A 245 -15.65 22.32 11.23
CA GLY A 245 -14.47 22.50 12.09
C GLY A 245 -13.78 23.86 11.88
N GLY A 246 -12.65 24.06 12.55
CA GLY A 246 -11.91 25.33 12.46
C GLY A 246 -11.08 25.43 11.17
N PRO A 247 -10.47 26.59 10.90
CA PRO A 247 -9.61 26.79 9.75
C PRO A 247 -8.36 25.90 9.83
N PHE A 248 -7.77 25.60 8.67
CA PHE A 248 -6.43 25.03 8.65
C PHE A 248 -5.38 26.07 9.08
N ALA A 249 -4.25 25.57 9.55
CA ALA A 249 -3.04 26.31 9.90
C ALA A 249 -1.80 25.45 9.59
N LEU A 250 -0.61 26.05 9.66
CA LEU A 250 0.66 25.34 9.63
C LEU A 250 1.25 25.34 11.05
N GLY A 251 1.81 24.22 11.49
CA GLY A 251 2.41 24.11 12.82
C GLY A 251 3.65 23.24 12.83
N ALA A 252 4.42 23.33 13.91
CA ALA A 252 5.45 22.35 14.21
C ALA A 252 4.81 21.00 14.59
N TYR A 253 5.53 19.91 14.34
CA TYR A 253 5.17 18.58 14.82
C TYR A 253 6.06 18.23 16.01
N GLU A 254 5.48 18.05 17.19
CA GLU A 254 6.21 17.85 18.44
C GLU A 254 7.32 18.92 18.63
N ASN A 255 8.58 18.50 18.74
CA ASN A 255 9.75 19.37 18.90
C ASN A 255 10.40 19.75 17.56
N ASP A 256 9.95 19.17 16.45
CA ASP A 256 10.49 19.44 15.12
C ASP A 256 9.83 20.68 14.53
N MET A 257 10.58 21.78 14.50
CA MET A 257 10.12 23.04 13.92
C MET A 257 9.90 22.95 12.40
N CYS A 258 10.61 22.05 11.71
CA CYS A 258 10.53 21.87 10.26
C CYS A 258 10.64 20.36 9.88
N PRO A 259 10.01 19.93 8.76
CA PRO A 259 9.04 20.69 7.97
C PRO A 259 7.74 20.93 8.74
N LEU A 260 7.09 22.05 8.45
CA LEU A 260 5.78 22.38 9.03
C LEU A 260 4.72 21.38 8.55
N VAL A 261 3.77 21.06 9.41
CA VAL A 261 2.63 20.19 9.13
C VAL A 261 1.32 20.96 9.10
N VAL A 262 0.35 20.46 8.33
CA VAL A 262 -0.99 21.04 8.22
C VAL A 262 -1.85 20.56 9.39
N VAL A 263 -2.39 21.51 10.15
CA VAL A 263 -3.27 21.24 11.29
C VAL A 263 -4.59 21.98 11.16
N GLN A 264 -5.63 21.54 11.87
CA GLN A 264 -6.91 22.20 11.97
C GLN A 264 -7.08 22.85 13.34
N ALA A 265 -7.34 24.16 13.39
CA ALA A 265 -7.64 24.83 14.66
C ALA A 265 -8.94 24.27 15.28
N ALA A 266 -8.98 24.13 16.61
CA ALA A 266 -10.21 23.79 17.33
C ALA A 266 -11.19 24.97 17.29
N GLN A 267 -12.50 24.71 17.13
CA GLN A 267 -13.51 25.77 17.00
C GLN A 267 -13.85 26.51 18.31
N GLN A 268 -13.30 26.11 19.47
CA GLN A 268 -13.71 26.69 20.74
C GLN A 268 -12.53 27.04 21.65
N LYS A 269 -12.66 28.28 22.16
CA LYS A 269 -11.84 29.02 23.11
C LYS A 269 -10.59 29.67 22.53
N LYS A 270 -10.64 31.00 22.63
CA LYS A 270 -9.59 31.97 22.93
C LYS A 270 -8.61 31.42 23.98
N ALA A 271 -7.93 30.32 23.70
CA ALA A 271 -6.69 29.98 24.36
C ALA A 271 -5.72 31.04 23.90
N ALA A 272 -5.21 31.81 24.85
CA ALA A 272 -4.22 32.83 24.60
C ALA A 272 -3.17 32.27 23.63
N ALA A 273 -2.84 33.06 22.61
CA ALA A 273 -1.62 32.92 21.85
C ALA A 273 -0.44 33.15 22.80
N THR A 274 -0.21 32.22 23.71
CA THR A 274 1.03 32.11 24.45
C THR A 274 1.84 31.10 23.67
N ASN A 275 2.66 31.65 22.78
CA ASN A 275 3.65 31.05 21.88
C ASN A 275 3.19 30.92 20.42
N ASN A 276 4.13 31.24 19.50
CA ASN A 276 4.04 31.21 18.03
C ASN A 276 3.77 29.80 17.43
N ASP A 277 2.89 29.01 18.02
CA ASP A 277 2.80 27.56 17.77
C ASP A 277 2.16 27.22 16.40
N PHE A 278 1.43 28.17 15.80
CA PHE A 278 0.79 28.00 14.50
C PHE A 278 0.91 29.25 13.61
N LEU A 279 1.27 29.02 12.34
CA LEU A 279 1.22 30.00 11.27
C LEU A 279 -0.13 29.93 10.54
N LYS A 280 -0.60 31.07 10.05
CA LYS A 280 -1.80 31.16 9.19
C LYS A 280 -1.63 30.25 7.97
N PHE A 281 -2.68 29.53 7.59
CA PHE A 281 -2.69 28.70 6.38
C PHE A 281 -2.71 29.58 5.11
N PRO A 282 -1.62 29.59 4.33
CA PRO A 282 -1.55 30.40 3.11
C PRO A 282 -2.47 29.85 2.01
N PRO A 283 -2.84 30.67 1.01
CA PRO A 283 -3.46 30.18 -0.21
C PRO A 283 -2.57 29.14 -0.90
N VAL A 284 -3.18 28.18 -1.59
CA VAL A 284 -2.45 27.15 -2.35
C VAL A 284 -2.70 27.28 -3.85
N THR A 285 -1.73 26.87 -4.64
CA THR A 285 -1.86 26.61 -6.06
C THR A 285 -1.85 25.10 -6.32
N PHE A 286 -2.43 24.71 -7.45
CA PHE A 286 -2.51 23.32 -7.89
C PHE A 286 -1.74 23.14 -9.20
N SER A 287 -0.96 22.07 -9.28
CA SER A 287 -0.14 21.74 -10.46
C SER A 287 -0.44 20.29 -10.87
N PRO A 288 -1.26 20.05 -11.92
CA PRO A 288 -1.57 18.71 -12.40
C PRO A 288 -0.33 17.94 -12.89
N ALA A 289 -0.30 16.63 -12.68
CA ALA A 289 0.79 15.76 -13.15
C ALA A 289 0.89 15.74 -14.68
N LYS A 290 -0.26 15.78 -15.35
CA LYS A 290 -0.36 15.86 -16.82
C LYS A 290 -0.52 17.32 -17.22
N SER A 291 0.45 17.85 -17.95
CA SER A 291 0.41 19.21 -18.49
C SER A 291 -0.70 19.37 -19.55
N GLY A 292 -1.18 20.61 -19.73
CA GLY A 292 -2.16 20.95 -20.77
C GLY A 292 -3.64 20.99 -20.33
N ALA A 293 -3.96 20.55 -19.11
CA ALA A 293 -5.30 20.73 -18.56
C ALA A 293 -5.47 22.16 -18.04
N GLY A 294 -6.12 23.06 -18.80
CA GLY A 294 -6.43 24.43 -18.36
C GLY A 294 -7.40 24.54 -17.16
N VAL A 295 -7.80 23.40 -16.58
CA VAL A 295 -8.74 23.26 -15.47
C VAL A 295 -8.35 22.07 -14.59
N ILE A 296 -8.40 22.25 -13.28
CA ILE A 296 -8.23 21.18 -12.29
C ILE A 296 -9.46 20.27 -12.27
N ARG A 297 -9.27 18.97 -12.41
CA ARG A 297 -10.34 17.97 -12.47
C ARG A 297 -10.28 16.99 -11.30
N THR A 298 -11.43 16.40 -10.98
CA THR A 298 -11.52 15.35 -9.98
C THR A 298 -10.78 14.09 -10.44
N GLY A 299 -10.20 13.33 -9.52
CA GLY A 299 -9.54 12.05 -9.83
C GLY A 299 -8.24 12.17 -10.61
N THR A 300 -7.69 13.36 -10.81
CA THR A 300 -6.38 13.58 -11.44
C THR A 300 -5.32 13.90 -10.39
N ASN A 301 -4.13 13.31 -10.51
CA ASN A 301 -3.03 13.62 -9.61
C ASN A 301 -2.49 15.04 -9.82
N LEU A 302 -2.21 15.72 -8.72
CA LEU A 302 -1.68 17.08 -8.69
C LEU A 302 -0.75 17.28 -7.48
N ASN A 303 0.18 18.21 -7.60
CA ASN A 303 0.86 18.79 -6.46
C ASN A 303 0.01 19.93 -5.89
N VAL A 304 0.10 20.12 -4.58
CA VAL A 304 -0.45 21.27 -3.86
C VAL A 304 0.70 22.06 -3.31
N LYS A 305 0.75 23.37 -3.55
CA LYS A 305 1.85 24.24 -3.12
C LYS A 305 1.30 25.48 -2.44
N PHE A 306 1.84 25.82 -1.28
CA PHE A 306 1.49 27.10 -0.66
C PHE A 306 2.09 28.25 -1.47
N SER A 307 1.32 29.32 -1.64
CA SER A 307 1.68 30.48 -2.46
C SER A 307 2.72 31.40 -1.79
N THR A 308 3.22 31.02 -0.61
CA THR A 308 4.28 31.74 0.10
C THR A 308 5.66 31.21 -0.32
N THR A 309 6.65 32.09 -0.43
CA THR A 309 7.98 31.76 -0.94
C THR A 309 8.91 31.18 0.12
N SER A 310 8.66 31.44 1.41
CA SER A 310 9.36 30.83 2.54
C SER A 310 8.62 31.11 3.84
N SER A 311 8.80 30.25 4.83
CA SER A 311 8.51 30.59 6.23
C SER A 311 9.82 31.14 6.77
N SER A 312 9.81 32.30 7.43
CA SER A 312 11.00 32.79 8.15
C SER A 312 11.52 31.75 9.15
N THR A 313 10.65 30.84 9.60
CA THR A 313 10.96 29.71 10.49
C THR A 313 11.61 28.53 9.78
N CYS A 314 11.27 28.26 8.51
CA CYS A 314 11.78 27.10 7.73
C CYS A 314 12.38 27.58 6.40
N GLY A 315 13.45 28.36 6.47
CA GLY A 315 14.05 29.06 5.31
C GLY A 315 14.62 28.15 4.21
N GLY A 316 14.85 26.87 4.48
CA GLY A 316 15.36 25.90 3.49
C GLY A 316 14.32 24.91 2.95
N SER A 317 13.11 24.86 3.53
CA SER A 317 12.09 23.90 3.14
C SER A 317 11.24 24.41 2.00
N THR A 318 10.89 23.54 1.07
CA THR A 318 9.92 23.91 0.02
C THR A 318 8.52 24.04 0.62
N MET A 319 7.65 24.75 -0.08
CA MET A 319 6.25 24.94 0.31
C MET A 319 5.29 23.98 -0.40
N VAL A 320 5.81 22.88 -0.94
CA VAL A 320 5.03 21.84 -1.62
C VAL A 320 4.56 20.81 -0.61
N TRP A 321 3.32 20.36 -0.76
CA TRP A 321 2.75 19.32 0.09
C TRP A 321 3.48 18.00 -0.11
N ARG A 322 3.76 17.32 1.00
CA ARG A 322 4.30 15.97 1.06
C ARG A 322 3.60 15.18 2.13
N LEU A 323 3.42 13.89 1.88
CA LEU A 323 2.97 12.96 2.90
C LEU A 323 4.16 12.51 3.76
N LEU A 324 4.20 12.98 5.01
CA LEU A 324 5.26 12.70 5.97
C LEU A 324 4.84 11.61 6.94
N LYS A 325 5.69 10.58 7.12
CA LYS A 325 5.49 9.55 8.14
C LYS A 325 6.38 9.84 9.34
N ARG A 326 5.81 10.37 10.43
CA ARG A 326 6.50 10.58 11.72
C ARG A 326 6.24 9.43 12.69
N ILE A 327 5.00 8.93 12.75
CA ILE A 327 4.59 7.83 13.64
C ILE A 327 4.13 6.59 12.86
N THR A 328 3.93 5.50 13.58
CA THR A 328 3.54 4.22 12.98
C THR A 328 2.09 4.24 12.48
N GLU A 329 1.21 4.92 13.21
CA GLU A 329 -0.26 4.87 13.03
C GLU A 329 -0.81 5.91 12.05
N ALA A 330 -0.07 6.99 11.79
CA ALA A 330 -0.53 8.09 10.96
C ALA A 330 0.58 8.70 10.09
N ARG A 331 0.15 9.35 9.02
CA ARG A 331 0.99 10.14 8.10
C ARG A 331 0.36 11.50 7.94
N PHE A 332 1.14 12.56 8.06
CA PHE A 332 0.64 13.94 8.06
C PHE A 332 1.00 14.64 6.76
N ILE A 333 0.18 15.61 6.39
CA ILE A 333 0.55 16.53 5.31
C ILE A 333 1.58 17.51 5.87
N SER A 334 2.78 17.48 5.30
CA SER A 334 3.85 18.43 5.59
C SER A 334 4.14 19.33 4.40
N THR A 335 4.93 20.36 4.66
CA THR A 335 5.73 21.07 3.67
C THR A 335 6.92 20.21 3.24
N ASP A 336 7.83 20.77 2.44
CA ASP A 336 9.07 20.14 1.98
C ASP A 336 8.91 18.97 0.98
N GLY A 337 7.85 19.06 0.17
CA GLY A 337 7.69 18.25 -1.03
C GLY A 337 8.54 18.73 -2.21
N VAL A 338 8.40 18.05 -3.34
CA VAL A 338 8.99 18.46 -4.62
C VAL A 338 7.85 18.58 -5.62
N GLU A 339 7.79 19.73 -6.31
CA GLU A 339 6.82 19.98 -7.37
C GLU A 339 7.30 19.35 -8.69
N GLY A 340 6.38 18.72 -9.41
CA GLY A 340 6.67 18.06 -10.69
C GLY A 340 7.39 16.72 -10.57
N ASN A 341 8.06 16.33 -11.65
CA ASN A 341 8.72 15.05 -11.83
C ASN A 341 7.87 13.82 -11.42
N PRO A 342 6.72 13.54 -12.07
CA PRO A 342 5.86 12.40 -11.76
C PRO A 342 6.65 11.08 -11.88
N SER A 343 7.04 10.51 -10.73
CA SER A 343 7.86 9.31 -10.64
C SER A 343 7.78 8.71 -9.24
N SER A 344 8.44 7.56 -9.03
CA SER A 344 8.60 6.96 -7.70
C SER A 344 9.22 7.92 -6.68
N ASP A 345 10.13 8.78 -7.13
CA ASP A 345 10.92 9.65 -6.26
C ASP A 345 10.07 10.78 -5.64
N THR A 346 9.02 11.19 -6.35
CA THR A 346 8.10 12.25 -5.90
C THR A 346 6.76 11.69 -5.42
N LEU A 347 6.63 10.37 -5.27
CA LEU A 347 5.38 9.65 -5.02
C LEU A 347 4.52 10.27 -3.91
N PHE A 348 5.16 10.69 -2.82
CA PHE A 348 4.49 11.23 -1.64
C PHE A 348 4.03 12.69 -1.79
N ASN A 349 4.26 13.33 -2.93
CA ASN A 349 3.94 14.73 -3.19
C ASN A 349 2.65 14.89 -4.03
N TRP A 350 2.01 13.77 -4.38
CA TRP A 350 0.89 13.72 -5.31
C TRP A 350 -0.43 13.38 -4.64
N PHE A 351 -1.41 14.25 -4.85
CA PHE A 351 -2.73 14.18 -4.25
C PHE A 351 -3.81 14.24 -5.33
N MET A 352 -5.04 13.92 -4.95
CA MET A 352 -6.23 14.04 -5.80
C MET A 352 -7.32 14.79 -5.06
N ILE A 353 -8.22 15.40 -5.83
CA ILE A 353 -9.44 16.01 -5.35
C ILE A 353 -10.61 15.15 -5.85
N GLU A 354 -11.56 14.84 -4.98
CA GLU A 354 -12.75 14.05 -5.31
C GLU A 354 -14.01 14.75 -4.82
N LYS A 355 -15.16 14.50 -5.46
CA LYS A 355 -16.43 14.99 -4.91
C LYS A 355 -16.70 14.32 -3.56
N SER A 356 -17.06 15.12 -2.57
CA SER A 356 -17.46 14.62 -1.27
C SER A 356 -18.90 14.11 -1.33
N LYS A 357 -19.16 12.95 -0.72
CA LYS A 357 -20.53 12.43 -0.51
C LYS A 357 -21.20 13.04 0.74
N SER A 358 -20.54 14.00 1.40
CA SER A 358 -21.11 14.70 2.56
C SER A 358 -22.44 15.37 2.19
N LYS A 359 -23.41 15.33 3.11
CA LYS A 359 -24.71 16.03 2.96
C LYS A 359 -24.54 17.54 2.74
N ARG A 360 -23.42 18.12 3.20
CA ARG A 360 -23.11 19.55 3.02
C ARG A 360 -22.33 19.84 1.72
N GLY A 361 -22.08 18.83 0.91
CA GLY A 361 -21.32 18.93 -0.34
C GLY A 361 -19.85 19.26 -0.14
N GLY A 362 -19.24 19.76 -1.22
CA GLY A 362 -17.82 20.08 -1.31
C GLY A 362 -16.99 18.94 -1.89
N TYR A 363 -15.71 18.96 -1.59
CA TYR A 363 -14.70 18.04 -2.09
C TYR A 363 -13.98 17.37 -0.93
N LYS A 364 -13.34 16.23 -1.20
CA LYS A 364 -12.39 15.60 -0.30
C LYS A 364 -11.03 15.53 -0.97
N LEU A 365 -9.99 15.60 -0.17
CA LEU A 365 -8.61 15.44 -0.61
C LEU A 365 -8.19 13.98 -0.40
N LYS A 366 -7.41 13.43 -1.30
CA LYS A 366 -7.03 12.01 -1.29
C LYS A 366 -5.57 11.83 -1.65
N PHE A 367 -4.90 10.89 -0.99
CA PHE A 367 -3.61 10.39 -1.45
C PHE A 367 -3.85 9.13 -2.27
N CYS A 368 -3.65 9.21 -3.58
CA CYS A 368 -3.86 8.08 -4.51
C CYS A 368 -3.03 8.28 -5.79
N PRO A 369 -1.69 8.25 -5.73
CA PRO A 369 -0.82 8.45 -6.89
C PRO A 369 -0.70 7.22 -7.80
N THR A 370 -1.83 6.67 -8.25
CA THR A 370 -1.89 5.48 -9.10
C THR A 370 -1.36 5.70 -10.51
N GLU A 371 -1.39 6.95 -11.01
CA GLU A 371 -0.92 7.30 -12.36
C GLU A 371 0.49 7.91 -12.37
N ILE A 372 1.13 8.05 -11.21
CA ILE A 372 2.42 8.73 -11.07
C ILE A 372 3.60 7.78 -11.31
N CYS A 373 3.49 6.55 -10.82
CA CYS A 373 4.48 5.51 -11.05
C CYS A 373 3.80 4.15 -11.09
N ASN A 374 4.49 3.15 -11.63
CA ASN A 374 4.06 1.75 -11.61
C ASN A 374 4.22 1.12 -10.21
N CYS A 375 3.79 1.84 -9.17
CA CYS A 375 3.95 1.47 -7.78
C CYS A 375 2.61 1.00 -7.19
N SER A 376 2.66 0.04 -6.26
CA SER A 376 1.49 -0.34 -5.49
C SER A 376 1.22 0.68 -4.38
N VAL A 377 0.25 1.57 -4.62
CA VAL A 377 -0.11 2.61 -3.66
C VAL A 377 -1.48 2.36 -3.07
N VAL A 378 -1.56 2.40 -1.74
CA VAL A 378 -2.85 2.35 -1.03
C VAL A 378 -3.49 3.73 -1.11
N CYS A 379 -4.66 3.78 -1.74
CA CYS A 379 -5.42 4.99 -1.93
C CYS A 379 -6.30 5.29 -0.70
N SER A 380 -6.10 6.44 -0.07
CA SER A 380 -6.81 6.80 1.15
C SER A 380 -7.21 8.27 1.14
N ASP A 381 -8.41 8.55 1.65
CA ASP A 381 -8.89 9.92 1.84
C ASP A 381 -8.15 10.59 3.01
N LEU A 382 -7.87 11.89 2.88
CA LEU A 382 -7.32 12.68 3.97
C LEU A 382 -8.43 12.99 4.98
N GLY A 383 -8.08 12.87 6.25
CA GLY A 383 -8.93 13.19 7.39
C GLY A 383 -8.17 13.95 8.47
N ILE A 384 -8.83 14.15 9.60
CA ILE A 384 -8.24 14.80 10.78
C ILE A 384 -7.88 13.73 11.80
N TYR A 385 -6.59 13.57 12.05
CA TYR A 385 -6.05 12.77 13.14
C TYR A 385 -5.81 13.64 14.36
N VAL A 386 -6.22 13.20 15.55
CA VAL A 386 -5.96 13.91 16.79
C VAL A 386 -4.77 13.23 17.47
N GLY A 387 -3.64 13.93 17.55
CA GLY A 387 -2.46 13.43 18.22
C GLY A 387 -2.58 13.45 19.75
N ASP A 388 -1.64 12.80 20.42
CA ASP A 388 -1.56 12.78 21.89
C ASP A 388 -1.38 14.18 22.48
N ASP A 389 -0.68 15.05 21.74
CA ASP A 389 -0.51 16.48 21.99
C ASP A 389 -1.78 17.32 21.79
N LYS A 390 -2.90 16.67 21.46
CA LYS A 390 -4.22 17.27 21.16
C LYS A 390 -4.24 18.15 19.91
N LYS A 391 -3.16 18.17 19.11
CA LYS A 391 -3.16 18.84 17.80
C LYS A 391 -3.94 17.98 16.80
N ARG A 392 -4.60 18.65 15.86
CA ARG A 392 -5.53 18.04 14.89
C ARG A 392 -4.87 18.05 13.51
N TYR A 393 -4.11 17.02 13.20
CA TYR A 393 -3.31 16.92 11.99
C TYR A 393 -4.15 16.51 10.77
N LEU A 394 -3.95 17.17 9.64
CA LEU A 394 -4.48 16.71 8.35
C LEU A 394 -3.57 15.58 7.84
N GLY A 395 -4.15 14.42 7.54
CA GLY A 395 -3.34 13.26 7.17
C GLY A 395 -4.12 11.99 6.88
N LEU A 396 -3.40 10.88 6.92
CA LEU A 396 -3.88 9.51 6.78
C LEU A 396 -3.65 8.76 8.08
N ALA A 397 -4.63 7.98 8.52
CA ALA A 397 -4.51 7.01 9.61
C ALA A 397 -5.61 5.96 9.42
N ASP A 398 -5.53 4.88 10.18
CA ASP A 398 -6.55 3.83 10.14
C ASP A 398 -7.91 4.41 10.60
N LYS A 399 -8.98 4.12 9.85
CA LYS A 399 -10.36 4.51 10.15
C LYS A 399 -10.59 6.04 10.30
N LEU A 400 -9.89 6.88 9.53
CA LEU A 400 -10.20 8.32 9.46
C LEU A 400 -11.44 8.63 8.61
N GLN A 401 -12.28 9.52 9.12
CA GLN A 401 -13.36 10.12 8.34
C GLN A 401 -12.80 11.18 7.35
N PRO A 402 -13.18 11.15 6.07
CA PRO A 402 -12.74 12.14 5.09
C PRO A 402 -13.15 13.55 5.49
N ILE A 403 -12.22 14.50 5.47
CA ILE A 403 -12.57 15.91 5.66
C ILE A 403 -13.15 16.49 4.36
N SER A 404 -14.34 17.08 4.48
CA SER A 404 -14.98 17.81 3.37
C SER A 404 -14.47 19.25 3.36
N VAL A 405 -14.06 19.74 2.19
CA VAL A 405 -13.49 21.07 1.97
C VAL A 405 -14.16 21.77 0.78
N VAL A 406 -14.07 23.10 0.75
CA VAL A 406 -14.41 23.93 -0.41
C VAL A 406 -13.23 24.84 -0.73
N PHE A 407 -13.18 25.31 -1.97
CA PHE A 407 -12.10 26.16 -2.48
C PHE A 407 -12.63 27.56 -2.71
N LYS A 408 -11.99 28.58 -2.13
CA LYS A 408 -12.31 29.98 -2.39
C LYS A 408 -11.15 30.62 -3.14
N ARG A 409 -11.41 31.18 -4.32
CA ARG A 409 -10.40 31.94 -5.06
C ARG A 409 -9.97 33.15 -4.23
N VAL A 410 -8.66 33.42 -4.19
CA VAL A 410 -8.06 34.55 -3.45
C VAL A 410 -7.94 35.77 -4.33
#